data_AF-A0A942CUT4-F1
#
_entry.id   AF-A0A942CUT4-F1
#
_cell.length_a   1.000
_cell.length_b   1.000
_cell.length_c   1.000
_cell.angle_alpha   90.00
_cell.angle_beta   90.00
_cell.angle_gamma   90.00
#
_symmetry.space_group_name_H-M   'P 1'
#
loop_
_entity.id
_entity.type
_entity.pdbx_description
1 polymer ?
#
loop_
_entity_poly.entity_id
_entity_poly.type
_entity_poly.pdbx_seq_one_letter_code
_entity_poly.pdbx_strand_id
1 'polypeptide(L)'
;MDPITHGLASFALKRGFFPRVPRPVLISILLAGIFADLDWFSGFLGPAAYLRWNGGPFHSIAGALVLATGISLSVRVYAKRRGVVLTGLLWWFAPMCAAFLHIGMDSLLSSGVKLF
;
A
#
# COMPACT_ATOMS: atom_id res chain seq x y z
N MET A 1 -10.53 4.13 -3.48
CA MET A 1 -11.32 4.68 -2.35
C MET A 1 -10.63 5.98 -1.94
N ASP A 2 -10.84 6.58 -0.76
CA ASP A 2 -9.92 7.64 -0.28
C ASP A 2 -8.77 7.03 0.57
N PRO A 3 -7.61 7.71 0.68
CA PRO A 3 -6.44 7.14 1.37
C PRO A 3 -6.66 6.89 2.86
N ILE A 4 -7.58 7.62 3.50
CA ILE A 4 -7.89 7.42 4.93
C ILE A 4 -8.61 6.08 5.09
N THR A 5 -9.56 5.78 4.22
CA THR A 5 -10.26 4.50 4.19
C THR A 5 -9.30 3.33 4.00
N HIS A 6 -8.36 3.41 3.06
CA HIS A 6 -7.34 2.37 2.88
C HIS A 6 -6.39 2.24 4.07
N GLY A 7 -6.01 3.36 4.70
CA GLY A 7 -5.20 3.38 5.92
C GLY A 7 -5.90 2.69 7.10
N LEU A 8 -7.18 2.97 7.31
CA LEU A 8 -8.00 2.34 8.35
C LEU A 8 -8.20 0.84 8.09
N ALA A 9 -8.45 0.44 6.85
CA ALA A 9 -8.54 -0.96 6.48
C ALA A 9 -7.22 -1.71 6.71
N SER A 10 -6.09 -1.08 6.37
CA SER A 10 -4.74 -1.62 6.63
C SER A 10 -4.45 -1.73 8.13
N PHE A 11 -4.92 -0.76 8.93
CA PHE A 11 -4.83 -0.84 10.38
C PHE A 11 -5.69 -1.98 10.95
N ALA A 12 -6.92 -2.15 10.45
CA ALA A 12 -7.80 -3.25 10.82
C ALA A 12 -7.18 -4.61 10.47
N LEU A 13 -6.61 -4.75 9.27
CA LEU A 13 -5.85 -5.93 8.83
C LEU A 13 -4.72 -6.25 9.81
N LYS A 14 -3.94 -5.23 10.21
CA LYS A 14 -2.88 -5.39 11.22
C LYS A 14 -3.46 -5.91 12.53
N ARG A 15 -4.56 -5.34 13.02
CA ARG A 15 -5.15 -5.71 14.32
C ARG A 15 -5.73 -7.13 14.29
N GLY A 16 -6.37 -7.53 13.20
CA GLY A 16 -7.02 -8.84 13.06
C GLY A 16 -6.05 -9.99 12.76
N PHE A 17 -5.16 -9.81 11.78
CA PHE A 17 -4.34 -10.91 11.25
C PHE A 17 -2.88 -10.86 11.68
N PHE A 18 -2.38 -9.67 12.03
CA PHE A 18 -0.97 -9.46 12.38
C PHE A 18 -0.78 -8.75 13.74
N PRO A 19 -1.45 -9.19 14.83
CA PRO A 19 -1.53 -8.42 16.07
C PRO A 19 -0.16 -8.16 16.72
N ARG A 20 0.77 -9.11 16.56
CA ARG A 20 2.09 -9.14 17.23
C ARG A 20 3.24 -8.59 16.39
N VAL A 21 3.00 -8.05 15.19
CA VAL A 21 4.09 -7.51 14.38
C VAL A 21 4.70 -6.26 15.02
N PRO A 22 6.02 -6.06 14.91
CA PRO A 22 6.70 -4.93 15.52
C PRO A 22 6.29 -3.61 14.87
N ARG A 23 6.49 -2.49 15.57
CA ARG A 23 6.08 -1.15 15.12
C ARG A 23 6.55 -0.77 13.71
N PRO A 24 7.79 -1.06 13.28
CA PRO A 24 8.19 -0.77 11.90
C PRO A 24 7.32 -1.50 10.87
N VAL A 25 6.93 -2.75 11.14
CA VAL A 25 6.09 -3.53 10.24
C VAL A 25 4.67 -2.96 10.15
N LEU A 26 4.14 -2.44 11.26
CA LEU A 26 2.90 -1.66 11.23
C LEU A 26 3.02 -0.45 10.31
N ILE A 27 4.13 0.30 10.39
CA ILE A 27 4.35 1.46 9.51
C ILE A 27 4.37 1.01 8.05
N SER A 28 5.09 -0.06 7.70
CA SER A 28 5.06 -0.57 6.32
C SER A 28 3.68 -1.05 5.86
N ILE A 29 2.86 -1.62 6.75
CA ILE A 29 1.47 -2.01 6.44
C ILE A 29 0.64 -0.77 6.07
N LEU A 30 0.74 0.29 6.88
CA LEU A 30 -0.01 1.53 6.63
C LEU A 30 0.47 2.23 5.36
N LEU A 31 1.78 2.35 5.17
CA LEU A 31 2.35 2.97 3.98
C LEU A 31 1.99 2.19 2.71
N ALA A 32 2.04 0.86 2.73
CA ALA A 32 1.66 0.04 1.58
C ALA A 32 0.19 0.19 1.19
N GLY A 33 -0.71 0.35 2.18
CA GLY A 33 -2.12 0.58 1.92
C GLY A 33 -2.46 1.99 1.44
N ILE A 34 -1.67 3.00 1.79
CA ILE A 34 -1.94 4.42 1.46
C ILE A 34 -1.20 4.86 0.20
N PHE A 35 0.04 4.41 -0.01
CA PHE A 35 0.89 4.96 -1.07
C PHE A 35 0.45 4.51 -2.47
N ALA A 36 -0.40 3.49 -2.57
CA ALA A 36 -1.01 3.11 -3.83
C ALA A 36 -1.93 4.22 -4.38
N ASP A 37 -2.51 5.05 -3.50
CA ASP A 37 -3.32 6.21 -3.89
C ASP A 37 -2.51 7.39 -4.43
N LEU A 38 -1.16 7.33 -4.45
CA LEU A 38 -0.33 8.49 -4.84
C LEU A 38 -0.52 8.93 -6.30
N ASP A 39 -1.15 8.13 -7.15
CA ASP A 39 -1.52 8.56 -8.50
C ASP A 39 -2.48 9.76 -8.50
N TRP A 40 -3.24 10.02 -7.43
CA TRP A 40 -4.02 11.25 -7.28
C TRP A 40 -3.16 12.52 -7.39
N PHE A 41 -1.88 12.46 -6.98
CA PHE A 41 -0.95 13.58 -7.09
C PHE A 41 -0.65 13.95 -8.56
N SER A 42 -0.87 13.06 -9.51
CA SER A 42 -0.76 13.39 -10.93
C SER A 42 -1.74 14.51 -11.35
N GLY A 43 -2.82 14.74 -10.58
CA GLY A 43 -3.72 15.88 -10.73
C GLY A 43 -3.03 17.24 -10.61
N PHE A 44 -1.96 17.36 -9.82
CA PHE A 44 -1.17 18.60 -9.71
C PHE A 44 -0.37 18.91 -10.98
N LEU A 45 -0.12 17.91 -11.83
CA LEU A 45 0.55 18.08 -13.13
C LEU A 45 -0.43 18.40 -14.27
N GLY A 46 -1.72 18.48 -13.96
CA GLY A 46 -2.79 18.88 -14.87
C GLY A 46 -3.74 17.73 -15.27
N PRO A 47 -4.89 18.05 -15.88
CA PRO A 47 -5.94 17.07 -16.18
C PRO A 47 -5.50 15.93 -17.11
N ALA A 48 -4.61 16.21 -18.07
CA ALA A 48 -4.08 15.21 -18.98
C ALA A 48 -3.15 14.19 -18.27
N ALA A 49 -2.38 14.65 -17.29
CA ALA A 49 -1.54 13.76 -16.47
C ALA A 49 -2.42 12.88 -15.57
N TYR A 50 -3.44 13.48 -14.94
CA TYR A 50 -4.43 12.74 -14.15
C TYR A 50 -5.10 11.63 -14.95
N LEU A 51 -5.67 11.93 -16.11
CA LEU A 51 -6.36 10.92 -16.93
C LEU A 51 -5.44 9.79 -17.42
N ARG A 52 -4.13 10.05 -17.53
CA ARG A 52 -3.15 9.05 -17.97
C ARG A 52 -2.63 8.17 -16.83
N TRP A 53 -2.67 8.65 -15.58
CA TRP A 53 -2.05 8.00 -14.43
C TRP A 53 -3.04 7.52 -13.37
N ASN A 54 -4.22 8.13 -13.28
CA ASN A 54 -5.26 7.79 -12.33
C ASN A 54 -5.84 6.40 -12.63
N GLY A 55 -5.73 5.47 -11.68
CA GLY A 55 -6.04 4.05 -11.91
C GLY A 55 -4.96 3.32 -12.72
N GLY A 56 -3.78 3.94 -12.85
CA GLY A 56 -2.66 3.44 -13.64
C GLY A 56 -1.77 2.44 -12.86
N PRO A 57 -0.43 2.56 -12.94
CA PRO A 57 0.47 1.48 -12.55
C PRO A 57 0.39 1.09 -11.07
N PHE A 58 0.08 2.02 -10.15
CA PHE A 58 0.01 1.74 -8.71
C PHE A 58 -1.21 0.91 -8.29
N HIS A 59 -2.30 1.02 -9.06
CA HIS A 59 -3.52 0.23 -8.87
C HIS A 59 -3.47 -1.12 -9.62
N SER A 60 -2.35 -1.46 -10.26
CA SER A 60 -2.10 -2.79 -10.83
C SER A 60 -1.49 -3.74 -9.80
N ILE A 61 -1.77 -5.04 -9.91
CA ILE A 61 -1.18 -6.07 -9.02
C ILE A 61 0.35 -5.99 -9.03
N ALA A 62 0.95 -5.86 -10.22
CA ALA A 62 2.40 -5.79 -10.36
C ALA A 62 2.98 -4.53 -9.69
N GLY A 63 2.38 -3.36 -9.94
CA GLY A 63 2.84 -2.11 -9.35
C GLY A 63 2.67 -2.08 -7.83
N ALA A 64 1.55 -2.60 -7.32
CA ALA A 64 1.32 -2.72 -5.88
C ALA A 64 2.34 -3.63 -5.20
N LEU A 65 2.69 -4.77 -5.82
CA LEU A 65 3.74 -5.66 -5.32
C LEU A 65 5.12 -5.01 -5.28
N VAL A 66 5.50 -4.31 -6.35
CA VAL A 66 6.76 -3.57 -6.43
C VAL A 66 6.80 -2.48 -5.37
N LEU A 67 5.74 -1.69 -5.25
CA LEU A 67 5.63 -0.60 -4.28
C LEU A 67 5.71 -1.13 -2.84
N ALA A 68 4.88 -2.13 -2.50
CA ALA A 68 4.87 -2.71 -1.17
C ALA A 68 6.22 -3.36 -0.82
N THR A 69 6.92 -3.94 -1.81
CA THR A 69 8.25 -4.53 -1.59
C THR A 69 9.28 -3.44 -1.35
N GLY A 70 9.25 -2.37 -2.14
CA GLY A 70 10.11 -1.20 -1.94
C GLY A 70 9.91 -0.56 -0.55
N ILE A 71 8.66 -0.41 -0.12
CA ILE A 71 8.30 0.10 1.22
C ILE A 71 8.85 -0.83 2.30
N SER A 72 8.62 -2.14 2.19
CA SER A 72 9.06 -3.13 3.17
C SER A 72 10.59 -3.14 3.32
N LEU A 73 11.32 -3.05 2.21
CA LEU A 73 12.79 -2.97 2.20
C LEU A 73 13.28 -1.66 2.84
N SER A 74 12.67 -0.53 2.48
CA SER A 74 13.02 0.78 3.04
C SER A 74 12.82 0.82 4.55
N VAL A 75 11.68 0.32 5.03
CA VAL A 75 11.38 0.19 6.46
C VAL A 75 12.34 -0.78 7.15
N ARG A 76 12.71 -1.89 6.51
CA ARG A 76 13.69 -2.83 7.07
C ARG A 76 15.07 -2.19 7.23
N VAL A 77 15.53 -1.44 6.23
CA VAL A 77 16.80 -0.70 6.31
C VAL A 77 16.73 0.34 7.42
N TYR A 78 15.63 1.10 7.51
CA TYR A 78 15.41 2.08 8.56
C TYR A 78 15.41 1.45 9.96
N ALA A 79 14.68 0.35 10.14
CA ALA A 79 14.61 -0.39 11.41
C ALA A 79 15.99 -0.93 11.83
N LYS A 80 16.75 -1.49 10.88
CA LYS A 80 18.11 -1.99 11.13
C LYS A 80 19.04 -0.87 11.63
N ARG A 81 18.97 0.33 11.04
CA ARG A 81 19.74 1.50 11.49
C ARG A 81 19.39 1.95 12.91
N ARG A 82 18.19 1.62 13.39
CA ARG A 82 17.72 1.90 14.76
C ARG A 82 17.95 0.72 15.73
N GLY A 83 18.70 -0.31 15.32
CA GLY A 83 18.97 -1.49 16.14
C GLY A 83 17.83 -2.51 16.20
N VAL A 84 16.77 -2.32 15.41
CA VAL A 84 15.65 -3.26 15.35
C VAL A 84 15.84 -4.22 14.18
N VAL A 85 16.09 -5.50 14.49
CA VAL A 85 16.22 -6.54 13.48
C VAL A 85 14.85 -7.16 13.20
N LEU A 86 14.34 -6.94 11.99
CA LEU A 86 13.12 -7.61 11.53
C LEU A 86 13.49 -9.00 11.00
N THR A 87 13.05 -10.03 11.72
CA THR A 87 13.27 -11.44 11.38
C THR A 87 11.99 -12.11 10.87
N GLY A 88 12.12 -13.27 10.23
CA GLY A 88 11.01 -14.04 9.67
C GLY A 88 10.48 -13.48 8.34
N LEU A 89 9.26 -13.90 7.96
CA LEU A 89 8.62 -13.52 6.70
C LEU A 89 7.64 -12.34 6.86
N LEU A 90 7.13 -12.12 8.07
CA LEU A 90 6.03 -11.17 8.33
C LEU A 90 6.37 -9.72 8.04
N TRP A 91 7.65 -9.32 8.13
CA TRP A 91 8.06 -7.96 7.81
C TRP A 91 7.88 -7.59 6.32
N TRP A 92 7.84 -8.60 5.44
CA TRP A 92 7.59 -8.43 4.02
C TRP A 92 6.17 -8.86 3.64
N PHE A 93 5.70 -9.98 4.18
CA PHE A 93 4.38 -10.54 3.83
C PHE A 93 3.21 -9.67 4.29
N ALA A 94 3.25 -9.11 5.51
CA ALA A 94 2.11 -8.36 6.04
C ALA A 94 1.80 -7.06 5.24
N PRO A 95 2.80 -6.26 4.80
CA PRO A 95 2.57 -5.16 3.86
C PRO A 95 2.04 -5.60 2.49
N MET A 96 2.40 -6.79 1.99
CA MET A 96 1.79 -7.31 0.75
C MET A 96 0.29 -7.51 0.91
N CYS A 97 -0.13 -8.10 2.02
CA CYS A 97 -1.55 -8.30 2.31
C CYS A 97 -2.32 -6.97 2.35
N ALA A 98 -1.70 -5.89 2.83
CA ALA A 98 -2.29 -4.56 2.84
C ALA A 98 -2.46 -4.00 1.41
N ALA A 99 -1.45 -4.17 0.56
CA ALA A 99 -1.52 -3.78 -0.85
C ALA A 99 -2.59 -4.57 -1.63
N PHE A 100 -2.72 -5.87 -1.37
CA PHE A 100 -3.80 -6.68 -1.96
C PHE A 100 -5.18 -6.27 -1.44
N LEU A 101 -5.31 -5.96 -0.14
CA LEU A 101 -6.54 -5.47 0.43
C LEU A 101 -6.95 -4.14 -0.22
N HIS A 102 -6.00 -3.23 -0.44
CA HIS A 102 -6.22 -1.97 -1.15
C HIS A 102 -6.82 -2.23 -2.56
N ILE A 103 -6.15 -3.05 -3.38
CA ILE A 103 -6.66 -3.38 -4.73
C ILE A 103 -8.03 -4.06 -4.66
N GLY A 104 -8.22 -4.97 -3.71
CA GLY A 104 -9.48 -5.69 -3.52
C GLY A 104 -10.64 -4.74 -3.18
N MET A 105 -10.39 -3.76 -2.30
CA MET A 105 -11.38 -2.74 -1.95
C MET A 105 -11.77 -1.89 -3.16
N ASP A 106 -10.81 -1.50 -3.99
CA ASP A 106 -11.09 -0.75 -5.20
C ASP A 106 -11.80 -1.57 -6.27
N SER A 107 -11.48 -2.86 -6.37
CA SER A 107 -12.18 -3.77 -7.30
C SER A 107 -13.65 -3.98 -6.93
N LEU A 108 -14.00 -3.81 -5.65
CA LEU A 108 -15.39 -3.89 -5.16
C LEU A 108 -16.16 -2.58 -5.34
N LEU A 109 -15.46 -1.47 -5.56
CA LEU A 109 -16.08 -0.22 -5.96
C LEU A 109 -16.39 -0.27 -7.45
N SER A 110 -17.68 -0.36 -7.77
CA SER A 110 -18.19 -0.11 -9.12
C SER A 110 -18.13 1.40 -9.44
N SER A 111 -16.96 2.01 -9.35
CA SER A 111 -16.69 3.23 -10.10
C SER A 111 -16.37 2.76 -11.51
N GLY A 112 -17.39 2.78 -12.37
CA GLY A 112 -17.38 2.31 -13.76
C GLY A 112 -15.98 2.24 -14.35
N VAL A 113 -15.38 1.06 -14.24
CA VAL A 113 -14.11 0.77 -14.88
C VAL A 113 -14.39 0.95 -16.36
N LYS A 114 -13.85 2.01 -16.97
CA LYS A 114 -13.54 1.97 -18.39
C LYS A 114 -12.48 0.90 -18.55
N LEU A 115 -12.96 -0.34 -18.67
CA LEU A 115 -12.25 -1.35 -19.42
C LEU A 115 -12.18 -0.75 -20.84
N PHE A 116 -10.96 -0.53 -21.31
CA PHE A 116 -10.56 0.10 -22.58
C PHE A 116 -10.44 1.64 -22.57
#